data_AF-A0A2U8QSN7-F1
#
_entry.id   AF-A0A2U8QSN7-F1
#
_cell.length_a   1.000
_cell.length_b   1.000
_cell.length_c   1.000
_cell.angle_alpha   90.00
_cell.angle_beta   90.00
_cell.angle_gamma   90.00
#
_symmetry.space_group_name_H-M   'P 1'
#
loop_
_entity.id
_entity.type
_entity.pdbx_description
1 polymer ?
#
loop_
_entity_poly.entity_id
_entity_poly.type
_entity_poly.pdbx_seq_one_letter_code
_entity_poly.pdbx_strand_id
1 'polypeptide(L)'
;MNNLEETYQHLGITCKHELNISDFKTLANDLSQKLHLNIEMVYDSSSILFDKTISINGVTEKVFLRERISLLIPEIKYELVQEEFRFIIYEDFIELRIKIPIDYSHLLLLKNEDQLTKIELFKKIINQLKILGIDKLHIFVFGEFELGENKNYCWKNVIPAINKCNNHFEIII
;
A
#
# COMPACT_ATOMS: atom_id res chain seq x y z
N MET A 1 18.34 30.46 15.16
CA MET A 1 18.95 29.21 15.66
C MET A 1 18.04 28.63 16.72
N ASN A 2 17.57 27.42 16.44
CA ASN A 2 16.94 26.35 17.22
C ASN A 2 16.36 25.42 16.12
N ASN A 3 17.20 24.75 15.32
CA ASN A 3 17.90 23.48 15.58
C ASN A 3 16.96 22.38 16.05
N LEU A 4 16.80 21.37 15.17
CA LEU A 4 16.03 20.13 15.32
C LEU A 4 14.51 20.41 15.40
N GLU A 5 13.78 20.47 14.30
CA GLU A 5 13.34 19.31 13.53
C GLU A 5 13.14 19.70 12.06
N GLU A 6 14.10 19.34 11.19
CA GLU A 6 13.69 18.92 9.84
C GLU A 6 12.90 17.63 10.06
N THR A 7 11.62 17.74 10.42
CA THR A 7 10.72 16.59 10.58
C THR A 7 10.88 15.72 9.35
N TYR A 8 11.21 14.43 9.49
CA TYR A 8 11.35 13.52 8.36
C TYR A 8 10.03 13.44 7.61
N GLN A 9 9.92 14.24 6.56
CA GLN A 9 8.77 14.31 5.68
C GLN A 9 8.79 13.09 4.78
N HIS A 10 7.89 12.16 5.03
CA HIS A 10 7.73 10.98 4.19
C HIS A 10 6.42 11.05 3.42
N LEU A 11 6.50 10.73 2.13
CA LEU A 11 5.34 10.58 1.26
C LEU A 11 4.53 9.37 1.73
N GLY A 12 3.34 9.64 2.25
CA GLY A 12 2.32 8.64 2.53
C GLY A 12 1.36 8.53 1.36
N ILE A 13 1.11 7.30 0.91
CA ILE A 13 0.06 6.99 -0.07
C ILE A 13 -0.78 5.86 0.51
N THR A 14 -2.05 6.12 0.82
CA THR A 14 -2.91 5.14 1.50
C THR A 14 -4.32 5.11 0.94
N CYS A 15 -5.02 4.00 1.12
CA CYS A 15 -6.41 3.83 0.72
C CYS A 15 -7.11 2.81 1.62
N LYS A 16 -8.40 3.01 1.87
CA LYS A 16 -9.23 2.03 2.59
C LYS A 16 -9.46 0.80 1.71
N HIS A 17 -9.57 -0.38 2.31
CA HIS A 17 -10.06 -1.57 1.60
C HIS A 17 -11.05 -2.39 2.41
N GLU A 18 -11.70 -3.33 1.73
CA GLU A 18 -12.60 -4.34 2.32
C GLU A 18 -12.17 -5.77 1.95
N LEU A 19 -10.88 -5.95 1.61
CA LEU A 19 -10.31 -7.27 1.33
C LEU A 19 -10.49 -8.23 2.50
N ASN A 20 -10.78 -9.49 2.20
CA ASN A 20 -10.77 -10.55 3.18
C ASN A 20 -9.32 -10.97 3.46
N ILE A 21 -8.81 -10.54 4.61
CA ILE A 21 -7.43 -10.75 5.06
C ILE A 21 -7.34 -11.76 6.22
N SER A 22 -8.42 -12.45 6.57
CA SER A 22 -8.42 -13.34 7.75
C SER A 22 -7.53 -14.58 7.56
N ASP A 23 -7.34 -15.00 6.32
CA ASP A 23 -6.56 -16.18 5.95
C ASP A 23 -5.66 -15.85 4.75
N PHE A 24 -4.37 -16.12 4.91
CA PHE A 24 -3.35 -15.75 3.93
C PHE A 24 -3.53 -16.41 2.57
N LYS A 25 -3.96 -17.68 2.55
CA LYS A 25 -4.17 -18.44 1.31
C LYS A 25 -5.42 -17.97 0.58
N THR A 26 -6.46 -17.63 1.31
CA THR A 26 -7.70 -17.06 0.79
C THR A 26 -7.40 -15.72 0.13
N LEU A 27 -6.69 -14.83 0.83
CA LEU A 27 -6.24 -13.56 0.26
C LEU A 27 -5.38 -13.77 -1.01
N ALA A 28 -4.43 -14.70 -0.99
CA ALA A 28 -3.57 -14.98 -2.13
C ALA A 28 -4.36 -15.47 -3.35
N ASN A 29 -5.36 -16.34 -3.16
CA ASN A 29 -6.23 -16.78 -4.25
C ASN A 29 -7.07 -15.61 -4.79
N ASP A 30 -7.68 -14.82 -3.90
CA ASP A 30 -8.52 -13.69 -4.29
C ASP A 30 -7.73 -12.65 -5.08
N LEU A 31 -6.53 -12.28 -4.60
CA LEU A 31 -5.63 -11.35 -5.29
C LEU A 31 -5.19 -11.91 -6.64
N SER A 32 -4.83 -13.19 -6.72
CA SER A 32 -4.40 -13.84 -7.97
C SER A 32 -5.51 -13.79 -9.01
N GLN A 33 -6.74 -14.16 -8.64
CA GLN A 33 -7.89 -14.17 -9.55
C GLN A 33 -8.31 -12.76 -9.97
N LYS A 34 -8.41 -11.82 -9.01
CA LYS A 34 -8.84 -10.45 -9.30
C LYS A 34 -7.82 -9.71 -10.16
N LEU A 35 -6.54 -9.73 -9.77
CA LEU A 35 -5.48 -9.00 -10.46
C LEU A 35 -4.95 -9.73 -11.70
N HIS A 36 -5.35 -11.00 -11.89
CA HIS A 36 -4.86 -11.86 -12.96
C HIS A 36 -3.33 -12.03 -12.94
N LEU A 37 -2.78 -12.36 -11.76
CA LEU A 37 -1.34 -12.49 -11.50
C LEU A 37 -1.00 -13.88 -10.94
N ASN A 38 0.20 -14.40 -11.25
CA ASN A 38 0.74 -15.52 -10.48
C ASN A 38 1.26 -14.99 -9.14
N ILE A 39 0.83 -15.59 -8.03
CA ILE A 39 1.21 -15.13 -6.68
C ILE A 39 1.99 -16.23 -5.98
N GLU A 40 3.24 -15.93 -5.62
CA GLU A 40 4.03 -16.75 -4.72
C GLU A 40 3.86 -16.29 -3.29
N MET A 41 3.34 -17.18 -2.46
CA MET A 41 3.15 -16.99 -1.04
C MET A 41 4.46 -17.26 -0.30
N VAL A 42 4.93 -16.28 0.48
CA VAL A 42 6.14 -16.36 1.30
C VAL A 42 5.77 -16.16 2.76
N TYR A 43 6.12 -17.13 3.61
CA TYR A 43 5.78 -17.11 5.03
C TYR A 43 6.97 -16.63 5.87
N ASP A 44 6.80 -15.55 6.65
CA ASP A 44 7.83 -15.07 7.59
C ASP A 44 7.96 -16.00 8.81
N SER A 45 6.89 -16.74 9.15
CA SER A 45 6.68 -17.32 10.48
C SER A 45 7.14 -18.78 10.66
N SER A 46 7.50 -19.51 9.60
CA SER A 46 8.04 -20.87 9.77
C SER A 46 8.83 -21.39 8.57
N SER A 47 9.95 -22.06 8.86
CA SER A 47 10.74 -22.85 7.89
C SER A 47 10.05 -24.14 7.43
N ILE A 48 8.81 -24.40 7.90
CA ILE A 48 8.07 -25.65 7.69
C ILE A 48 6.99 -25.47 6.61
N LEU A 49 6.52 -24.25 6.37
CA LEU A 49 5.58 -23.94 5.31
C LEU A 49 6.36 -23.67 4.02
N PHE A 50 6.19 -24.56 3.04
CA PHE A 50 6.78 -24.38 1.72
C PHE A 50 6.09 -23.24 0.97
N ASP A 51 6.89 -22.40 0.31
CA ASP A 51 6.39 -21.38 -0.61
C ASP A 51 5.46 -22.03 -1.62
N LYS A 52 4.26 -21.46 -1.74
CA LYS A 52 3.23 -21.95 -2.66
C LYS A 52 2.97 -20.89 -3.72
N THR A 53 3.10 -21.28 -4.99
CA THR A 53 2.65 -20.43 -6.09
C THR A 53 1.22 -20.79 -6.49
N ILE A 54 0.35 -19.78 -6.52
CA ILE A 54 -0.95 -19.83 -7.18
C ILE A 54 -0.73 -19.34 -8.62
N SER A 55 -0.84 -20.27 -9.57
CA SER A 55 -0.57 -19.99 -10.98
C SER A 55 -1.86 -19.92 -11.79
N ILE A 56 -1.91 -18.97 -12.72
CA ILE A 56 -2.95 -18.85 -13.74
C ILE A 56 -2.33 -19.20 -15.09
N ASN A 57 -2.95 -20.14 -15.80
CA ASN A 57 -2.48 -20.56 -17.11
C ASN A 57 -2.45 -19.37 -18.08
N GLY A 58 -1.31 -19.16 -18.74
CA GLY A 58 -1.11 -18.07 -19.70
C GLY A 58 -0.63 -16.75 -19.09
N VAL A 59 -0.57 -16.63 -17.76
CA VAL A 59 0.03 -15.48 -17.08
C VAL A 59 1.51 -15.76 -16.83
N THR A 60 2.38 -14.83 -17.22
CA THR A 60 3.84 -14.92 -16.99
C THR A 60 4.29 -14.07 -15.81
N GLU A 61 3.56 -12.99 -15.49
CA GLU A 61 3.88 -12.11 -14.38
C GLU A 61 3.72 -12.85 -13.06
N LYS A 62 4.81 -12.88 -12.27
CA LYS A 62 4.87 -13.48 -10.95
C LYS A 62 5.17 -12.39 -9.92
N VAL A 63 4.36 -12.32 -8.88
CA VAL A 63 4.50 -11.38 -7.76
C VAL A 63 4.55 -12.15 -6.46
N PHE A 64 5.05 -11.52 -5.40
CA PHE A 64 5.17 -12.15 -4.09
C PHE A 64 4.12 -11.59 -3.15
N LEU A 65 3.38 -12.45 -2.46
CA LEU A 65 2.59 -12.06 -1.29
C LEU A 65 3.31 -12.60 -0.06
N ARG A 66 3.70 -11.71 0.85
CA ARG A 66 4.47 -12.05 2.05
C ARG A 66 3.61 -11.89 3.29
N GLU A 67 3.66 -12.86 4.17
CA GLU A 67 3.22 -12.68 5.56
C GLU A 67 4.21 -11.76 6.27
N ARG A 68 3.71 -10.86 7.13
CA ARG A 68 4.56 -9.92 7.87
C ARG A 68 4.24 -10.03 9.35
N ILE A 69 5.30 -10.22 10.15
CA ILE A 69 5.22 -10.10 11.61
C ILE A 69 6.12 -8.92 12.00
N SER A 70 5.50 -7.80 12.35
CA SER A 70 6.21 -6.61 12.82
C SER A 70 5.95 -6.40 14.31
N LEU A 71 7.03 -6.35 15.10
CA LEU A 71 6.95 -6.00 16.51
C LEU A 71 6.64 -4.51 16.72
N LEU A 72 6.97 -3.67 15.74
CA LEU A 72 6.79 -2.21 15.81
C LEU A 72 5.40 -1.77 15.35
N ILE A 73 4.82 -2.46 14.37
CA ILE A 73 3.49 -2.16 13.80
C ILE A 73 2.73 -3.48 13.63
N PRO A 74 2.15 -4.03 14.71
CA PRO A 74 1.50 -5.35 14.69
C PRO A 74 0.30 -5.46 13.74
N GLU A 75 -0.24 -4.33 13.29
CA GLU A 75 -1.37 -4.26 12.36
C GLU A 75 -0.99 -4.56 10.91
N ILE A 76 0.31 -4.51 10.55
CA ILE A 76 0.75 -4.98 9.24
C ILE A 76 0.52 -6.48 9.16
N LYS A 77 -0.29 -6.93 8.20
CA LYS A 77 -0.58 -8.36 8.00
C LYS A 77 0.23 -8.94 6.86
N TYR A 78 0.19 -8.27 5.70
CA TYR A 78 0.73 -8.81 4.46
C TYR A 78 1.43 -7.73 3.61
N GLU A 79 2.27 -8.18 2.69
CA GLU A 79 2.93 -7.31 1.70
C GLU A 79 2.85 -7.95 0.31
N LEU A 80 2.11 -7.33 -0.62
CA LEU A 80 2.11 -7.71 -2.04
C LEU A 80 3.24 -6.95 -2.75
N VAL A 81 4.32 -7.65 -3.09
CA VAL A 81 5.54 -7.08 -3.67
C VAL A 81 5.56 -7.29 -5.18
N GLN A 82 5.65 -6.16 -5.91
CA GLN A 82 5.91 -6.12 -7.34
C GLN A 82 7.27 -5.46 -7.61
N GLU A 83 7.66 -5.42 -8.88
CA GLU A 83 8.96 -4.88 -9.28
C GLU A 83 9.10 -3.40 -8.93
N GLU A 84 8.08 -2.58 -9.20
CA GLU A 84 8.17 -1.12 -9.07
C GLU A 84 7.50 -0.56 -7.81
N PHE A 85 6.64 -1.34 -7.16
CA PHE A 85 5.90 -0.91 -5.97
C PHE A 85 5.49 -2.11 -5.10
N ARG A 86 4.97 -1.82 -3.92
CA ARG A 86 4.35 -2.81 -3.03
C ARG A 86 3.12 -2.24 -2.34
N PHE A 87 2.15 -3.11 -2.10
CA PHE A 87 1.03 -2.84 -1.21
C PHE A 87 1.34 -3.45 0.16
N ILE A 88 1.43 -2.60 1.18
CA ILE A 88 1.49 -3.02 2.57
C ILE A 88 0.05 -3.05 3.07
N ILE A 89 -0.42 -4.24 3.44
CA ILE A 89 -1.83 -4.51 3.76
C ILE A 89 -1.98 -4.56 5.28
N TYR A 90 -2.76 -3.63 5.80
CA TYR A 90 -3.21 -3.59 7.19
C TYR A 90 -4.60 -4.23 7.31
N GLU A 91 -5.24 -4.11 8.48
CA GLU A 91 -6.55 -4.73 8.67
C GLU A 91 -7.65 -4.15 7.76
N ASP A 92 -7.66 -2.84 7.58
CA ASP A 92 -8.73 -2.10 6.90
C ASP A 92 -8.22 -1.03 5.92
N PHE A 93 -6.91 -0.98 5.66
CA PHE A 93 -6.31 -0.06 4.68
C PHE A 93 -5.01 -0.62 4.08
N ILE A 94 -4.64 -0.09 2.91
CA ILE A 94 -3.39 -0.37 2.21
C ILE A 94 -2.53 0.90 2.23
N GLU A 95 -1.25 0.72 2.51
CA GLU A 95 -0.20 1.70 2.24
C GLU A 95 0.55 1.28 0.98
N LEU A 96 0.68 2.20 0.02
CA LEU A 96 1.44 2.01 -1.22
C LEU A 96 2.83 2.58 -1.03
N ARG A 97 3.86 1.77 -1.31
CA ARG A 97 5.24 2.25 -1.46
C ARG A 97 5.74 2.03 -2.87
N ILE A 98 6.15 3.13 -3.50
CA ILE A 98 6.76 3.16 -4.83
C ILE A 98 8.29 3.08 -4.65
N LYS A 99 8.98 2.25 -5.45
CA LYS A 99 10.44 2.08 -5.34
C LYS A 99 11.23 3.19 -6.03
N ILE A 100 10.64 3.82 -7.04
CA ILE A 100 11.25 4.96 -7.73
C ILE A 100 11.23 6.17 -6.78
N PRO A 101 12.32 6.95 -6.69
CA PRO A 101 12.32 8.18 -5.91
C PRO A 101 11.30 9.16 -6.51
N ILE A 102 10.20 9.34 -5.79
CA ILE A 102 9.16 10.31 -6.10
C ILE A 102 8.78 11.03 -4.81
N ASP A 103 8.66 12.34 -4.88
CA ASP A 103 8.21 13.16 -3.76
C ASP A 103 6.79 13.67 -3.98
N TYR A 104 6.26 14.28 -2.93
CA TYR A 104 4.91 14.86 -2.91
C TYR A 104 4.72 15.96 -3.96
N SER A 105 5.70 16.84 -4.14
CA SER A 105 5.60 17.99 -5.05
C SER A 105 5.49 17.52 -6.51
N HIS A 106 6.25 16.50 -6.90
CA HIS A 106 6.15 15.88 -8.21
C HIS A 106 4.79 15.22 -8.42
N LEU A 107 4.27 14.48 -7.43
CA LEU A 107 2.93 13.88 -7.52
C LEU A 107 1.81 14.91 -7.63
N LEU A 108 1.91 16.01 -6.87
CA LEU A 108 0.94 17.09 -6.90
C LEU A 108 0.94 17.78 -8.27
N LEU A 109 2.12 18.03 -8.85
CA LEU A 109 2.24 18.59 -10.20
C LEU A 109 1.59 17.68 -11.24
N LEU A 110 1.96 16.38 -11.22
CA LEU A 110 1.40 15.39 -12.15
C LEU A 110 -0.11 15.24 -12.01
N LYS A 111 -0.66 15.40 -10.80
CA LYS A 111 -2.11 15.43 -10.58
C LYS A 111 -2.72 16.69 -11.19
N ASN A 112 -2.18 17.87 -10.89
CA ASN A 112 -2.73 19.14 -11.34
C ASN A 112 -2.70 19.29 -12.86
N GLU A 113 -1.79 18.60 -13.54
CA GLU A 113 -1.68 18.56 -15.00
C GLU A 113 -2.38 17.35 -15.65
N ASP A 114 -3.14 16.56 -14.89
CA ASP A 114 -3.80 15.33 -15.35
C ASP A 114 -2.83 14.38 -16.09
N GLN A 115 -1.63 14.21 -15.55
CA GLN A 115 -0.56 13.38 -16.12
C GLN A 115 -0.32 12.05 -15.38
N LEU A 116 -0.81 11.90 -14.15
CA LEU A 116 -0.63 10.65 -13.39
C LEU A 116 -1.13 9.42 -14.17
N THR A 117 -2.31 9.53 -14.78
CA THR A 117 -2.91 8.45 -15.60
C THR A 117 -2.24 8.27 -16.96
N LYS A 118 -1.21 9.05 -17.30
CA LYS A 118 -0.40 8.88 -18.52
C LYS A 118 0.85 8.04 -18.28
N ILE A 119 1.32 7.99 -17.04
CA ILE A 119 2.50 7.21 -16.63
C ILE A 119 2.09 5.75 -16.40
N GLU A 120 2.74 4.81 -17.08
CA GLU A 120 2.39 3.38 -17.04
C GLU A 120 2.38 2.79 -15.62
N LEU A 121 3.35 3.16 -14.78
CA LEU A 121 3.39 2.75 -13.37
C LEU A 121 2.11 3.13 -12.63
N PHE A 122 1.68 4.39 -12.73
CA PHE A 122 0.48 4.88 -12.05
C PHE A 122 -0.80 4.32 -12.67
N LYS A 123 -0.84 4.13 -14.00
CA LYS A 123 -1.95 3.41 -14.65
C LYS A 123 -2.09 2.00 -14.07
N LYS A 124 -0.99 1.25 -13.95
CA LYS A 124 -0.97 -0.10 -13.40
C LYS A 124 -1.48 -0.10 -11.95
N ILE A 125 -0.94 0.78 -11.10
CA ILE A 125 -1.35 0.92 -9.71
C ILE A 125 -2.83 1.25 -9.61
N ILE A 126 -3.30 2.30 -10.28
CA ILE A 126 -4.70 2.75 -10.23
C ILE A 126 -5.64 1.64 -10.73
N ASN A 127 -5.29 0.94 -11.80
CA ASN A 127 -6.09 -0.16 -12.32
C ASN A 127 -6.18 -1.33 -11.33
N GLN A 128 -5.08 -1.70 -10.67
CA GLN A 128 -5.11 -2.73 -9.64
C GLN A 128 -5.96 -2.29 -8.44
N LEU A 129 -5.85 -1.05 -7.99
CA LEU A 129 -6.69 -0.51 -6.91
C LEU A 129 -8.19 -0.56 -7.29
N LYS A 130 -8.56 -0.16 -8.53
CA LYS A 130 -9.93 -0.30 -9.05
C LYS A 130 -10.47 -1.72 -8.94
N ILE A 131 -9.69 -2.68 -9.42
CA ILE A 131 -10.04 -4.10 -9.41
C ILE A 131 -10.24 -4.63 -7.98
N LEU A 132 -9.49 -4.08 -7.02
CA LEU A 132 -9.63 -4.40 -5.60
C LEU A 132 -10.83 -3.70 -4.93
N GLY A 133 -11.59 -2.88 -5.66
CA GLY A 133 -12.76 -2.16 -5.17
C GLY A 133 -12.42 -0.87 -4.42
N ILE A 134 -11.25 -0.29 -4.69
CA ILE A 134 -10.78 0.94 -4.05
C ILE A 134 -11.19 2.13 -4.91
N ASP A 135 -11.86 3.10 -4.30
CA ASP A 135 -12.44 4.28 -4.95
C ASP A 135 -11.65 5.57 -4.70
N LYS A 136 -10.78 5.57 -3.68
CA LYS A 136 -10.06 6.76 -3.26
C LYS A 136 -8.65 6.46 -2.77
N LEU A 137 -7.70 7.26 -3.24
CA LEU A 137 -6.32 7.29 -2.77
C LEU A 137 -6.03 8.60 -2.05
N HIS A 138 -5.44 8.52 -0.86
CA HIS A 138 -4.97 9.65 -0.08
C HIS A 138 -3.46 9.77 -0.22
N ILE A 139 -2.99 10.94 -0.65
CA ILE A 139 -1.57 11.27 -0.78
C ILE A 139 -1.26 12.42 0.17
N PHE A 140 -0.25 12.25 1.01
CA PHE A 140 0.11 13.23 2.02
C PHE A 140 1.60 13.21 2.33
N VAL A 141 2.09 14.30 2.92
CA VAL A 141 3.38 14.32 3.60
C VAL A 141 3.14 14.10 5.08
N PHE A 142 3.61 13.00 5.62
CA PHE A 142 3.52 12.73 7.05
C PHE A 142 4.63 13.49 7.77
N GLY A 143 4.25 14.40 8.67
CA GLY A 143 5.13 14.86 9.73
C GLY A 143 5.16 13.78 10.80
N GLU A 144 6.33 13.29 11.19
CA GLU A 144 6.46 12.26 12.22
C GLU A 144 5.65 12.64 13.48
N PHE A 145 4.78 11.73 13.94
CA PHE A 145 4.02 11.74 15.21
C PHE A 145 2.68 12.49 15.31
N GLU A 146 1.74 12.34 14.35
CA GLU A 146 0.33 12.75 14.60
C GLU A 146 -0.63 11.60 14.97
N LEU A 147 -0.24 10.34 14.76
CA LEU A 147 -0.89 9.20 15.42
C LEU A 147 -0.38 9.18 16.86
N GLY A 148 -1.04 9.93 17.74
CA GLY A 148 -0.61 10.07 19.15
C GLY A 148 -0.26 8.73 19.79
N GLU A 149 0.72 8.74 20.71
CA GLU A 149 1.23 7.56 21.41
C GLU A 149 0.06 6.69 21.89
N ASN A 150 0.06 5.40 21.52
CA ASN A 150 -0.95 4.36 21.84
C ASN A 150 -2.18 4.24 20.91
N LYS A 151 -2.14 4.71 19.66
CA LYS A 151 -3.21 4.42 18.69
C LYS A 151 -2.83 3.28 17.73
N ASN A 152 -3.70 2.28 17.65
CA ASN A 152 -3.58 1.20 16.66
C ASN A 152 -3.63 1.76 15.23
N TYR A 153 -2.85 1.15 14.33
CA TYR A 153 -2.84 1.45 12.89
C TYR A 153 -4.08 0.82 12.21
N CYS A 154 -5.21 1.52 12.33
CA CYS A 154 -6.46 1.19 11.64
C CYS A 154 -7.03 2.44 10.96
N TRP A 155 -7.85 2.25 9.93
CA TRP A 155 -8.34 3.32 9.07
C TRP A 155 -9.01 4.44 9.85
N LYS A 156 -9.84 4.11 10.85
CA LYS A 156 -10.53 5.10 11.72
C LYS A 156 -9.57 6.04 12.46
N ASN A 157 -8.33 5.61 12.71
CA ASN A 157 -7.29 6.41 13.36
C ASN A 157 -6.37 7.10 12.35
N VAL A 158 -6.13 6.45 11.21
CA VAL A 158 -5.28 6.95 10.12
C VAL A 158 -5.95 8.10 9.37
N ILE A 159 -7.22 7.97 8.98
CA ILE A 159 -7.89 8.99 8.17
C ILE A 159 -7.97 10.37 8.84
N PRO A 160 -8.25 10.51 10.15
CA PRO A 160 -8.26 11.82 10.78
C PRO A 160 -6.86 12.43 10.89
N ALA A 161 -5.80 11.62 10.96
CA ALA A 161 -4.42 12.11 10.95
C ALA A 161 -4.06 12.63 9.55
N ILE A 162 -4.40 11.89 8.50
CA ILE A 162 -4.23 12.33 7.10
C ILE A 162 -4.96 13.64 6.85
N ASN A 163 -6.22 13.76 7.26
CA ASN A 163 -7.04 14.95 7.03
C ASN A 163 -6.55 16.20 7.78
N LYS A 164 -5.64 16.05 8.76
CA LYS A 164 -4.97 17.18 9.42
C LYS A 164 -3.72 17.63 8.70
N CYS A 165 -3.17 16.82 7.80
CA CYS A 165 -2.01 17.21 7.02
C CYS A 165 -2.39 18.33 6.05
N ASN A 166 -1.75 19.49 6.17
CA ASN A 166 -1.93 20.60 5.22
C ASN A 166 -1.52 20.22 3.79
N ASN A 167 -0.64 19.24 3.65
CA ASN A 167 -0.14 18.71 2.38
C ASN A 167 -0.87 17.41 2.01
N HIS A 168 -2.19 17.38 2.12
CA HIS A 168 -3.03 16.24 1.74
C HIS A 168 -3.80 16.55 0.45
N PHE A 169 -3.81 15.60 -0.48
CA PHE A 169 -4.77 15.58 -1.58
C PHE A 169 -5.30 14.17 -1.85
N GLU A 170 -6.43 14.11 -2.56
CA GLU A 170 -7.09 12.86 -2.93
C GLU A 170 -7.04 12.64 -4.44
N ILE A 171 -7.00 11.37 -4.83
CA ILE A 171 -7.27 10.92 -6.19
C ILE A 171 -8.50 10.02 -6.13
N ILE A 172 -9.54 10.40 -6.88
CA ILE A 172 -10.71 9.55 -7.11
C ILE A 172 -10.34 8.57 -8.22
N ILE A 173 -10.55 7.29 -7.93
CA ILE A 173 -10.15 6.17 -8.78
C ILE A 173 -11.35 5.73 -9.63
#